data_AF-Q947I1-F1
#
_entry.id   AF-Q947I1-F1
#
_cell.length_a   1.000
_cell.length_b   1.000
_cell.length_c   1.000
_cell.angle_alpha   90.00
_cell.angle_beta   90.00
_cell.angle_gamma   90.00
#
_symmetry.space_group_name_H-M   'P 1'
#
loop_
_entity.id
_entity.type
_entity.pdbx_description
1 polymer ?
#
loop_
_entity_poly.entity_id
_entity_poly.type
_entity_poly.pdbx_seq_one_letter_code
_entity_poly.pdbx_strand_id
1 'polypeptide(L)'
;AVTHLKEGDIVMPLYLGECGECLNCNSGKTNLCHKYPLNISGLMPDGTSRMTTVGGEKIYHHFSCSTWSEYVVIEANYAVKVDPRVSLPHASFLSCGFTTGFGSTFREVTIEKGSS
;
A
#
# COMPACT_ATOMS: atom_id res chain seq x y z
N ALA A 1 -15.74 9.65 -1.37
CA ALA A 1 -15.69 9.77 0.10
C ALA A 1 -14.97 8.55 0.66
N VAL A 2 -14.28 8.68 1.79
CA VAL A 2 -13.65 7.53 2.48
C VAL A 2 -14.72 6.84 3.32
N THR A 3 -14.92 5.54 3.12
CA THR A 3 -16.02 4.78 3.75
C THR A 3 -15.55 3.63 4.65
N HIS A 4 -14.32 3.14 4.45
CA HIS A 4 -13.77 1.97 5.15
C HIS A 4 -12.74 2.31 6.24
N LEU A 5 -12.39 3.59 6.39
CA LEU A 5 -11.46 4.09 7.41
C LEU A 5 -12.10 5.26 8.15
N LYS A 6 -11.68 5.46 9.40
CA LYS A 6 -12.05 6.60 10.23
C LYS A 6 -10.85 7.12 11.03
N GLU A 7 -11.00 8.32 11.57
CA GLU A 7 -10.02 8.89 12.49
C GLU A 7 -9.75 7.95 13.68
N GLY A 8 -8.47 7.83 14.05
CA GLY A 8 -8.00 6.95 15.12
C GLY A 8 -7.74 5.50 14.70
N ASP A 9 -8.10 5.08 13.48
CA ASP A 9 -7.74 3.76 12.99
C ASP A 9 -6.21 3.65 12.78
N ILE A 10 -5.63 2.54 13.27
CA ILE A 10 -4.25 2.18 12.95
C ILE A 10 -4.24 1.59 11.53
N VAL A 11 -3.38 2.13 10.66
CA VAL A 11 -3.31 1.73 9.25
C VAL A 11 -1.89 1.40 8.81
N MET A 12 -1.78 0.46 7.89
CA MET A 12 -0.57 0.20 7.12
C MET A 12 -0.73 0.82 5.73
N PRO A 13 0.17 1.73 5.32
CA PRO A 13 0.23 2.17 3.94
C PRO A 13 0.82 1.07 3.05
N LEU A 14 0.25 0.89 1.87
CA LEU A 14 0.64 -0.11 0.87
C LEU A 14 0.99 0.59 -0.45
N TYR A 15 1.92 0.02 -1.21
CA TYR A 15 2.30 0.56 -2.52
C TYR A 15 1.37 0.11 -3.66
N LEU A 16 0.61 -0.97 -3.45
CA LEU A 16 -0.47 -1.45 -4.33
C LEU A 16 -1.81 -1.20 -3.66
N GLY A 17 -2.77 -0.68 -4.43
CA GLY A 17 -4.11 -0.43 -3.93
C GLY A 17 -5.08 -1.57 -4.27
N GLU A 18 -6.23 -1.58 -3.61
CA GLU A 18 -7.29 -2.55 -3.86
C GLU A 18 -8.66 -1.86 -3.86
N CYS A 19 -9.37 -1.87 -5.00
CA CYS A 19 -10.69 -1.24 -5.10
C CYS A 19 -11.86 -2.17 -4.75
N GLY A 20 -11.64 -3.49 -4.67
CA GLY A 20 -12.68 -4.50 -4.41
C GLY A 20 -13.71 -4.72 -5.52
N GLU A 21 -13.70 -3.92 -6.60
CA GLU A 21 -14.73 -3.96 -7.65
C GLU A 21 -14.21 -4.31 -9.05
N CYS A 22 -12.92 -4.13 -9.33
CA CYS A 22 -12.36 -4.40 -10.66
C CYS A 22 -12.17 -5.90 -10.91
N LEU A 23 -12.04 -6.28 -12.18
CA LEU A 23 -11.83 -7.68 -12.59
C LEU A 23 -10.69 -8.35 -11.82
N ASN A 24 -9.56 -7.66 -11.66
CA ASN A 24 -8.40 -8.18 -10.97
C ASN A 24 -8.65 -8.42 -9.48
N CYS A 25 -9.26 -7.45 -8.78
CA CYS A 25 -9.64 -7.60 -7.36
C CYS A 25 -10.59 -8.80 -7.16
N ASN A 26 -11.50 -9.05 -8.09
CA ASN A 26 -12.45 -10.17 -8.00
C ASN A 26 -11.92 -11.50 -8.55
N SER A 27 -10.74 -11.51 -9.18
CA SER A 27 -10.25 -12.69 -9.91
C SER A 27 -9.71 -13.80 -9.01
N GLY A 28 -9.22 -13.45 -7.81
CA GLY A 28 -8.43 -14.35 -6.96
C GLY A 28 -7.07 -14.77 -7.55
N LYS A 29 -6.68 -14.25 -8.72
CA LYS A 29 -5.47 -14.65 -9.46
C LYS A 29 -4.35 -13.62 -9.40
N THR A 30 -4.66 -12.38 -9.07
CA THR A 30 -3.69 -11.29 -9.01
C THR A 30 -4.11 -10.26 -7.98
N ASN A 31 -3.14 -9.58 -7.38
CA ASN A 31 -3.33 -8.43 -6.50
C ASN A 31 -3.12 -7.08 -7.22
N LEU A 32 -2.90 -7.08 -8.53
CA LEU A 32 -2.64 -5.86 -9.31
C LEU A 32 -3.96 -5.18 -9.69
N CYS A 33 -4.45 -4.26 -8.85
CA CYS A 33 -5.67 -3.52 -9.11
C CYS A 33 -5.57 -2.68 -10.40
N HIS A 34 -6.62 -2.72 -11.24
CA HIS A 34 -6.70 -1.87 -12.44
C HIS A 34 -6.93 -0.39 -12.12
N LYS A 35 -7.71 -0.10 -11.07
CA LYS A 35 -8.10 1.26 -10.70
C LYS A 35 -7.02 1.97 -9.89
N TYR A 36 -6.28 1.21 -9.09
CA TYR A 36 -5.22 1.70 -8.21
C TYR A 36 -3.91 0.93 -8.47
N PRO A 37 -3.33 1.06 -9.68
CA PRO A 37 -2.06 0.43 -10.01
C PRO A 37 -0.89 1.18 -9.36
N LEU A 38 0.29 0.56 -9.35
CA LEU A 38 1.51 1.25 -8.95
C LEU A 38 1.74 2.51 -9.81
N ASN A 39 1.77 3.68 -9.15
CA ASN A 39 2.03 4.95 -9.81
C ASN A 39 3.51 5.35 -9.64
N ILE A 40 4.20 5.54 -10.76
CA ILE A 40 5.61 5.97 -10.81
C ILE A 40 5.79 7.47 -11.12
N SER A 41 4.70 8.22 -11.35
CA SER A 41 4.76 9.66 -11.62
C SER A 41 5.13 10.50 -10.38
N GLY A 42 5.01 9.92 -9.18
CA GLY A 42 5.21 10.61 -7.91
C GLY A 42 4.13 11.67 -7.62
N LEU A 43 2.94 11.54 -8.21
CA LEU A 43 1.81 12.43 -8.01
C LEU A 43 0.59 11.65 -7.52
N MET A 44 -0.31 12.34 -6.82
CA MET A 44 -1.62 11.80 -6.44
C MET A 44 -2.47 11.53 -7.70
N PRO A 45 -3.58 10.76 -7.59
CA PRO A 45 -4.46 10.49 -8.73
C PRO A 45 -5.02 11.73 -9.43
N ASP A 46 -5.06 12.87 -8.76
CA ASP A 46 -5.48 14.16 -9.31
C ASP A 46 -4.34 14.93 -10.03
N GLY A 47 -3.16 14.32 -10.16
CA GLY A 47 -1.99 14.92 -10.82
C GLY A 47 -1.23 15.93 -9.97
N THR A 48 -1.50 16.04 -8.67
CA THR A 48 -0.85 17.02 -7.79
C THR A 48 -0.02 16.36 -6.68
N SER A 49 0.89 17.11 -6.05
CA SER A 49 1.58 16.66 -4.85
C SER A 49 0.86 17.16 -3.59
N ARG A 50 1.11 16.49 -2.46
CA ARG A 50 0.69 16.92 -1.11
C ARG A 50 1.87 17.36 -0.27
N MET A 51 3.08 17.34 -0.84
CA MET A 51 4.32 17.60 -0.14
C MET A 51 5.06 18.75 -0.82
N THR A 52 5.50 19.69 -0.01
CA THR A 52 6.34 20.82 -0.42
C THR A 52 7.47 21.00 0.58
N THR A 53 8.62 21.47 0.11
CA THR A 53 9.67 21.96 1.01
C THR A 53 9.18 23.20 1.76
N VAL A 54 9.90 23.59 2.81
CA VAL A 54 9.66 24.87 3.50
C VAL A 54 9.80 26.07 2.55
N GLY A 55 10.63 25.95 1.51
CA GLY A 55 10.79 26.97 0.45
C GLY A 55 9.70 26.96 -0.62
N GLY A 56 8.67 26.11 -0.49
CA GLY A 56 7.57 26.01 -1.45
C GLY A 56 7.87 25.17 -2.69
N GLU A 57 9.02 24.50 -2.75
CA GLU A 57 9.32 23.61 -3.86
C GLU A 57 8.51 22.32 -3.75
N LYS A 58 7.99 21.83 -4.88
CA LYS A 58 7.23 20.59 -4.93
C LYS A 58 8.14 19.39 -4.62
N ILE A 59 7.71 18.55 -3.68
CA ILE A 59 8.31 17.24 -3.44
C ILE A 59 7.40 16.20 -4.09
N TYR A 60 7.97 15.27 -4.86
CA TYR A 60 7.21 14.16 -5.43
C TYR A 60 7.01 13.04 -4.42
N HIS A 61 5.89 12.35 -4.53
CA HIS A 61 5.61 11.14 -3.76
C HIS A 61 6.52 10.00 -4.18
N HIS A 62 6.90 9.16 -3.22
CA HIS A 62 7.56 7.90 -3.49
C HIS A 62 6.51 6.78 -3.46
N PHE A 63 6.27 6.18 -4.63
CA PHE A 63 5.13 5.30 -4.88
C PHE A 63 3.81 5.97 -4.46
N SER A 64 2.97 5.28 -3.68
CA SER A 64 1.66 5.78 -3.22
C SER A 64 1.65 6.26 -1.76
N CYS A 65 2.77 6.14 -1.02
CA CYS A 65 2.73 6.31 0.44
C CYS A 65 3.82 7.18 1.09
N SER A 66 4.97 7.40 0.46
CA SER A 66 5.98 8.39 0.92
C SER A 66 6.30 8.36 2.43
N THR A 67 6.52 7.18 3.02
CA THR A 67 6.52 6.95 4.48
C THR A 67 7.67 7.55 5.28
N TRP A 68 8.54 8.35 4.66
CA TRP A 68 9.65 9.07 5.32
C TRP A 68 9.23 10.48 5.72
N SER A 69 8.07 10.60 6.35
CA SER A 69 7.49 11.84 6.84
C SER A 69 6.64 11.52 8.07
N GLU A 70 6.58 12.46 9.01
CA GLU A 70 5.70 12.34 10.19
C GLU A 70 4.22 12.27 9.79
N TYR A 71 3.87 12.89 8.65
CA TYR A 71 2.53 12.89 8.08
C TYR A 71 2.58 12.66 6.58
N VAL A 72 1.63 11.87 6.08
CA VAL A 72 1.45 11.60 4.65
C VAL A 72 -0.02 11.69 4.29
N VAL A 73 -0.28 12.08 3.04
CA VAL A 73 -1.62 12.02 2.46
C VAL A 73 -1.59 10.94 1.39
N ILE A 74 -2.42 9.92 1.55
CA ILE A 74 -2.52 8.77 0.65
C ILE A 74 -3.96 8.57 0.20
N GLU A 75 -4.15 7.91 -0.94
CA GLU A 75 -5.48 7.50 -1.36
C GLU A 75 -5.91 6.27 -0.51
N ALA A 76 -7.14 6.26 0.00
CA ALA A 76 -7.59 5.33 1.04
C ALA A 76 -7.56 3.84 0.63
N ASN A 77 -7.60 3.52 -0.66
CA ASN A 77 -7.45 2.16 -1.20
C ASN A 77 -5.99 1.67 -1.16
N TYR A 78 -5.02 2.54 -0.89
CA TYR A 78 -3.63 2.19 -0.57
C TYR A 78 -3.39 2.09 0.95
N ALA A 79 -4.44 2.10 1.76
CA ALA A 79 -4.34 2.01 3.21
C ALA A 79 -5.17 0.83 3.70
N VAL A 80 -4.54 -0.08 4.44
CA VAL A 80 -5.25 -1.18 5.10
C VAL A 80 -5.33 -0.92 6.59
N LYS A 81 -6.53 -1.08 7.14
CA LYS A 81 -6.75 -1.04 8.59
C LYS A 81 -6.09 -2.24 9.26
N VAL A 82 -5.41 -1.99 10.36
CA VAL A 82 -4.70 -3.00 11.16
C VAL A 82 -5.39 -3.14 12.50
N ASP A 83 -5.39 -4.37 13.02
CA ASP A 83 -5.80 -4.61 14.40
C ASP A 83 -4.85 -3.86 15.36
N PRO A 84 -5.37 -3.02 16.26
CA PRO A 84 -4.54 -2.20 17.15
C PRO A 84 -3.68 -3.02 18.13
N ARG A 85 -3.92 -4.34 18.27
CA ARG A 85 -3.08 -5.26 19.06
C ARG A 85 -1.75 -5.59 18.37
N VAL A 86 -1.64 -5.38 17.06
CA VAL A 86 -0.38 -5.59 16.33
C VAL A 86 0.55 -4.43 16.64
N SER A 87 1.77 -4.73 17.09
CA SER A 87 2.77 -3.68 17.32
C SER A 87 3.14 -2.98 16.02
N LEU A 88 3.31 -1.65 16.06
CA LEU A 88 3.64 -0.85 14.88
C LEU A 88 4.91 -1.31 14.14
N PRO A 89 6.00 -1.73 14.82
CA PRO A 89 7.18 -2.27 14.12
C PRO A 89 6.86 -3.53 13.30
N HIS A 90 6.01 -4.42 13.82
CA HIS A 90 5.59 -5.61 13.08
C HIS A 90 4.67 -5.23 11.92
N ALA A 91 3.71 -4.34 12.14
CA ALA A 91 2.84 -3.82 11.07
C ALA A 91 3.67 -3.20 9.93
N SER A 92 4.66 -2.36 10.26
CA SER A 92 5.57 -1.77 9.27
C SER A 92 6.36 -2.82 8.48
N PHE A 93 6.75 -3.93 9.11
CA PHE A 93 7.48 -5.01 8.41
C PHE A 93 6.58 -5.81 7.45
N LEU A 94 5.30 -5.96 7.80
CA LEU A 94 4.30 -6.63 6.99
C LEU A 94 3.91 -5.86 5.72
N SER A 95 4.11 -4.54 5.66
CA SER A 95 3.58 -3.73 4.54
C SER A 95 4.27 -3.95 3.19
N CYS A 96 5.47 -4.54 3.16
CA CYS A 96 6.21 -4.76 1.92
C CYS A 96 7.07 -6.03 1.94
N GLY A 97 8.27 -5.95 2.54
CA GLY A 97 9.31 -6.96 2.35
C GLY A 97 8.91 -8.36 2.83
N PHE A 98 8.32 -8.45 4.02
CA PHE A 98 7.90 -9.74 4.57
C PHE A 98 6.80 -10.40 3.75
N THR A 99 5.73 -9.67 3.47
CA THR A 99 4.56 -10.21 2.74
C THR A 99 4.90 -10.53 1.30
N THR A 100 5.84 -9.80 0.68
CA THR A 100 6.36 -10.13 -0.65
C THR A 100 7.12 -11.46 -0.62
N GLY A 101 8.08 -11.60 0.30
CA GLY A 101 8.90 -12.81 0.41
C GLY A 101 8.07 -14.04 0.78
N PHE A 102 7.24 -13.92 1.82
CA PHE A 102 6.33 -14.98 2.26
C PHE A 102 5.25 -15.27 1.21
N GLY A 103 4.66 -14.26 0.60
CA GLY A 103 3.64 -14.43 -0.44
C GLY A 103 4.19 -15.16 -1.66
N SER A 104 5.42 -14.85 -2.07
CA SER A 104 6.07 -15.51 -3.21
C SER A 104 6.22 -17.02 -3.00
N THR A 105 6.61 -17.44 -1.79
CA THR A 105 6.82 -18.87 -1.49
C THR A 105 5.52 -19.64 -1.27
N PHE A 106 4.46 -18.97 -0.80
CA PHE A 106 3.18 -19.62 -0.49
C PHE A 106 2.15 -19.55 -1.61
N ARG A 107 2.19 -18.52 -2.48
CA ARG A 107 1.17 -18.26 -3.50
C ARG A 107 1.66 -18.34 -4.93
N GLU A 108 2.91 -17.96 -5.20
CA GLU A 108 3.43 -17.88 -6.57
C GLU A 108 4.22 -19.13 -6.95
N VAL A 109 5.03 -19.65 -6.02
CA VAL A 109 5.87 -20.83 -6.25
C VAL A 109 5.29 -22.02 -5.49
N THR A 110 5.06 -23.12 -6.20
CA THR A 110 4.75 -24.41 -5.57
C THR A 110 6.04 -25.01 -5.02
N ILE A 111 6.33 -24.73 -3.75
CA ILE A 111 7.47 -25.37 -3.06
C ILE A 111 7.06 -26.78 -2.65
N GLU A 112 7.74 -27.79 -3.21
CA GLU A 112 7.49 -29.19 -2.85
C GLU A 112 8.12 -29.54 -1.50
N LYS A 113 7.42 -30.37 -0.72
CA LYS A 113 7.96 -30.83 0.56
C LYS A 113 9.27 -31.59 0.35
N GLY A 114 10.36 -31.10 0.95
CA GLY A 114 11.68 -31.71 0.86
C GLY A 114 12.59 -31.12 -0.24
N SER A 115 12.14 -30.10 -0.97
CA SER A 115 13.02 -29.34 -1.86
C SER A 115 14.06 -28.55 -1.05
N SER A 116 15.30 -28.49 -1.55
CA SER A 116 16.41 -27.69 -1.00
C SER A 116 16.82 -26.57 -1.94
#